data_AF-A0A662GQ87-F1
#
_entry.id   AF-A0A662GQ87-F1
#
_cell.length_a   1.000
_cell.length_b   1.000
_cell.length_c   1.000
_cell.angle_alpha   90.00
_cell.angle_beta   90.00
_cell.angle_gamma   90.00
#
_symmetry.space_group_name_H-M   'P 1'
#
loop_
_entity.id
_entity.type
_entity.pdbx_description
1 polymer ?
#
loop_
_entity_poly.entity_id
_entity_poly.type
_entity_poly.pdbx_seq_one_letter_code
_entity_poly.pdbx_strand_id
1 'polypeptide(L)'
;AESAFAEEELVRQLRDVEERTGAKLVGCRCHGLRWETALDLPLWLERAGLQYDSTLGVRLYEGVDFRPGYYVGTGLPYRFVDTRTYRVVDVLELPMITGDQVPLVRPRLYVVALKPGAVKKFRMGGLTEEEAFELLREMLDDSVSKYHTALCLYFHPIYLASRRLNIPGVHNSDRLFRMIVTYAKSLGVGVMSANQWNEFWRNREAVTIEDLSWRPELGKLSFTVRCAAGGAEVTLLIPKLRSKPGPLVLVGGTRTEGREMKVLGWEYVAINVYVGRKPIIVEALYGG
;
A
#
# COMPACT_ATOMS: atom_id res chain seq x y z
N ALA A 1 -24.63 13.45 22.42
CA ALA A 1 -23.48 12.67 22.89
C ALA A 1 -22.28 13.12 22.08
N GLU A 2 -21.35 13.84 22.71
CA GLU A 2 -20.10 14.30 22.09
C GLU A 2 -19.34 13.10 21.53
N SER A 3 -18.72 13.26 20.36
CA SER A 3 -17.78 12.26 19.85
C SER A 3 -16.64 12.14 20.85
N ALA A 4 -16.39 10.94 21.38
CA ALA A 4 -15.24 10.68 22.24
C ALA A 4 -13.89 10.69 21.48
N PHE A 5 -13.91 10.82 20.15
CA PHE A 5 -12.71 10.88 19.33
C PHE A 5 -12.67 12.23 18.59
N ALA A 6 -11.66 13.02 18.91
CA ALA A 6 -11.41 14.37 18.42
C ALA A 6 -9.90 14.55 18.15
N GLU A 7 -9.53 15.65 17.50
CA GLU A 7 -8.13 15.95 17.19
C GLU A 7 -7.25 15.98 18.44
N GLU A 8 -7.75 16.57 19.54
CA GLU A 8 -7.02 16.68 20.80
C GLU A 8 -6.68 15.30 21.37
N GLU A 9 -7.60 14.35 21.25
CA GLU A 9 -7.40 12.98 21.71
C GLU A 9 -6.41 12.23 20.82
N LEU A 10 -6.47 12.43 19.50
CA LEU A 10 -5.49 11.89 18.56
C LEU A 10 -4.08 12.40 18.89
N VAL A 11 -3.92 13.71 19.06
CA VAL A 11 -2.63 14.34 19.38
C VAL A 11 -2.12 13.87 20.75
N ARG A 12 -3.00 13.73 21.75
CA ARG A 12 -2.64 13.24 23.08
C ARG A 12 -2.13 11.80 23.03
N GLN A 13 -2.84 10.89 22.33
CA GLN A 13 -2.41 9.50 22.17
C GLN A 13 -1.11 9.40 21.38
N LEU A 14 -0.96 10.18 20.31
CA LEU A 14 0.28 10.23 19.53
C LEU A 14 1.47 10.59 20.42
N ARG A 15 1.36 11.69 21.19
CA ARG A 15 2.43 12.12 22.11
C ARG A 15 2.78 11.07 23.16
N ASP A 16 1.77 10.49 23.82
CA ASP A 16 2.00 9.45 24.83
C ASP A 16 2.76 8.24 24.25
N VAL A 17 2.43 7.80 23.03
CA VAL A 17 3.15 6.69 22.39
C VAL A 17 4.56 7.10 21.97
N GLU A 18 4.75 8.29 21.39
CA GLU A 18 6.08 8.77 21.01
C GLU A 18 6.99 8.93 22.24
N GLU A 19 6.48 9.43 23.36
CA GLU A 19 7.20 9.54 24.63
C GLU A 19 7.59 8.18 25.21
N ARG A 20 6.67 7.21 25.21
CA ARG A 20 6.92 5.86 25.74
C ARG A 20 7.88 5.04 24.89
N THR A 21 7.84 5.23 23.57
CA THR A 21 8.63 4.44 22.62
C THR A 21 9.95 5.10 22.23
N GLY A 22 10.06 6.43 22.41
CA GLY A 22 11.18 7.23 21.91
C GLY A 22 11.22 7.33 20.38
N ALA A 23 10.18 6.85 19.68
CA ALA A 23 10.11 6.83 18.23
C ALA A 23 9.10 7.87 17.73
N LYS A 24 9.47 8.62 16.70
CA LYS A 24 8.51 9.46 15.96
C LYS A 24 7.61 8.54 15.14
N LEU A 25 6.30 8.67 15.31
CA LEU A 25 5.36 7.92 14.48
C LEU A 25 5.07 8.69 13.20
N VAL A 26 4.88 7.96 12.12
CA VAL A 26 4.63 8.50 10.77
C VAL A 26 3.34 7.98 10.15
N GLY A 27 2.63 7.09 10.85
CA GLY A 27 1.42 6.47 10.34
C GLY A 27 0.35 6.30 11.41
N CYS A 28 -0.91 6.23 10.98
CA CYS A 28 -2.06 5.93 11.82
C CYS A 28 -2.86 4.76 11.28
N ARG A 29 -3.60 4.12 12.18
CA ARG A 29 -4.76 3.28 11.85
C ARG A 29 -5.73 3.38 13.01
N CYS A 30 -6.94 3.86 12.74
CA CYS A 30 -7.94 4.07 13.78
C CYS A 30 -8.51 2.74 14.27
N HIS A 31 -8.67 2.63 15.59
CA HIS A 31 -9.25 1.45 16.22
C HIS A 31 -10.66 1.17 15.69
N GLY A 32 -10.96 -0.11 15.43
CA GLY A 32 -12.26 -0.53 14.87
C GLY A 32 -12.50 -0.04 13.43
N LEU A 33 -11.46 0.41 12.71
CA LEU A 33 -11.58 1.03 11.39
C LEU A 33 -12.53 2.24 11.41
N ARG A 34 -12.61 2.90 12.56
CA ARG A 34 -13.53 4.01 12.78
C ARG A 34 -13.03 5.24 12.04
N TRP A 35 -13.93 5.86 11.28
CA TRP A 35 -13.68 7.10 10.58
C TRP A 35 -14.83 8.06 10.92
N GLU A 36 -14.55 9.15 11.65
CA GLU A 36 -15.59 10.10 12.11
C GLU A 36 -16.28 10.79 10.94
N THR A 37 -15.50 11.52 10.15
CA THR A 37 -15.90 12.17 8.92
C THR A 37 -14.76 12.06 7.92
N ALA A 38 -15.09 11.94 6.63
CA ALA A 38 -14.10 11.81 5.56
C ALA A 38 -13.07 12.95 5.51
N LEU A 39 -13.33 14.08 6.17
CA LEU A 39 -12.53 15.30 6.09
C LEU A 39 -11.67 15.54 7.32
N ASP A 40 -12.18 15.22 8.50
CA ASP A 40 -11.53 15.67 9.73
C ASP A 40 -10.26 14.86 10.01
N LEU A 41 -10.35 13.53 9.98
CA LEU A 41 -9.23 12.66 10.33
C LEU A 41 -7.98 12.92 9.44
N PRO A 42 -8.04 12.91 8.09
CA PRO A 42 -6.85 13.18 7.28
C PRO A 42 -6.19 14.52 7.59
N LEU A 43 -6.98 15.55 7.90
CA LEU A 43 -6.47 16.88 8.22
C LEU A 43 -5.87 16.96 9.63
N TRP A 44 -6.41 16.20 10.58
CA TRP A 44 -5.82 16.05 11.92
C TRP A 44 -4.47 15.33 11.82
N LEU A 45 -4.40 14.25 11.04
CA LEU A 45 -3.16 13.50 10.79
C LEU A 45 -2.08 14.37 10.17
N GLU A 46 -2.43 15.15 9.14
CA GLU A 46 -1.50 16.07 8.48
C GLU A 46 -0.94 17.11 9.46
N ARG A 47 -1.80 17.76 10.25
CA ARG A 47 -1.36 18.75 11.26
C ARG A 47 -0.52 18.14 12.38
N ALA A 48 -0.75 16.86 12.70
CA ALA A 48 0.04 16.11 13.65
C ALA A 48 1.41 15.65 13.09
N GLY A 49 1.66 15.86 11.78
CA GLY A 49 2.89 15.47 11.11
C GLY A 49 2.95 13.98 10.72
N LEU A 50 1.82 13.28 10.71
CA LEU A 50 1.71 11.91 10.23
C LEU A 50 1.65 11.90 8.69
N GLN A 51 2.21 10.86 8.08
CA GLN A 51 2.40 10.78 6.63
C GLN A 51 1.39 9.87 5.94
N TYR A 52 0.83 8.90 6.66
CA TYR A 52 -0.16 7.97 6.12
C TYR A 52 -1.22 7.54 7.15
N ASP A 53 -2.39 7.14 6.63
CA ASP A 53 -3.44 6.40 7.30
C ASP A 53 -3.61 5.03 6.63
N SER A 54 -4.20 4.08 7.35
CA SER A 54 -4.58 2.79 6.79
C SER A 54 -5.84 2.25 7.46
N THR A 55 -6.83 3.14 7.57
CA THR A 55 -8.12 2.86 8.20
C THR A 55 -9.16 2.40 7.16
N LEU A 56 -9.07 2.82 5.90
CA LEU A 56 -10.01 2.46 4.83
C LEU A 56 -9.61 1.18 4.10
N GLY A 57 -10.49 0.76 3.20
CA GLY A 57 -10.31 -0.38 2.31
C GLY A 57 -11.11 -1.61 2.72
N VAL A 58 -11.75 -1.58 3.90
CA VAL A 58 -12.68 -2.61 4.37
C VAL A 58 -14.07 -2.00 4.56
N ARG A 59 -15.09 -2.69 4.04
CA ARG A 59 -16.50 -2.28 4.22
C ARG A 59 -17.30 -3.40 4.86
N LEU A 60 -17.78 -3.15 6.08
CA LEU A 60 -18.62 -4.09 6.85
C LEU A 60 -20.07 -3.61 6.82
N TYR A 61 -20.98 -4.49 6.43
CA TYR A 61 -22.42 -4.24 6.49
C TYR A 61 -23.09 -5.18 7.48
N GLU A 62 -24.11 -4.67 8.17
CA GLU A 62 -24.90 -5.48 9.08
C GLU A 62 -25.64 -6.58 8.33
N GLY A 63 -25.53 -7.81 8.83
CA GLY A 63 -26.18 -8.99 8.24
C GLY A 63 -25.57 -9.53 6.94
N VAL A 64 -24.50 -8.92 6.43
CA VAL A 64 -23.81 -9.36 5.20
C VAL A 64 -22.43 -9.90 5.55
N ASP A 65 -22.10 -11.06 5.00
CA ASP A 65 -20.76 -11.64 5.15
C ASP A 65 -19.74 -10.76 4.42
N PHE A 66 -18.66 -10.43 5.12
CA PHE A 66 -17.57 -9.66 4.52
C PHE A 66 -16.87 -10.44 3.41
N ARG A 67 -16.46 -9.74 2.35
CA ARG A 67 -15.63 -10.30 1.28
C ARG A 67 -14.40 -9.41 1.06
N PRO A 68 -13.16 -9.92 1.12
CA PRO A 68 -11.99 -9.12 0.78
C PRO A 68 -12.10 -8.52 -0.63
N GLY A 69 -11.59 -7.29 -0.80
CA GLY A 69 -11.60 -6.63 -2.09
C GLY A 69 -11.20 -5.16 -2.03
N TYR A 70 -11.19 -4.50 -3.19
CA TYR A 70 -10.82 -3.10 -3.33
C TYR A 70 -12.03 -2.18 -3.10
N TYR A 71 -12.49 -2.07 -1.85
CA TYR A 71 -13.72 -1.32 -1.53
C TYR A 71 -13.66 0.18 -1.79
N VAL A 72 -12.45 0.73 -1.89
CA VAL A 72 -12.21 2.13 -2.29
C VAL A 72 -11.83 2.28 -3.76
N GLY A 73 -12.03 1.21 -4.56
CA GLY A 73 -11.76 1.19 -6.00
C GLY A 73 -10.29 1.02 -6.37
N THR A 74 -9.39 0.90 -5.40
CA THR A 74 -7.95 0.77 -5.61
C THR A 74 -7.29 -0.08 -4.53
N GLY A 75 -6.18 -0.75 -4.90
CA GLY A 75 -5.21 -1.36 -3.98
C GLY A 75 -3.88 -0.61 -3.92
N LEU A 76 -3.83 0.58 -4.51
CA LEU A 76 -2.68 1.49 -4.48
C LEU A 76 -2.96 2.65 -3.51
N PRO A 77 -1.91 3.25 -2.94
CA PRO A 77 -2.05 4.46 -2.15
C PRO A 77 -2.74 5.58 -2.92
N TYR A 78 -3.46 6.42 -2.18
CA TYR A 78 -4.08 7.62 -2.73
C TYR A 78 -4.06 8.74 -1.69
N ARG A 79 -4.30 9.97 -2.14
CA ARG A 79 -4.36 11.15 -1.26
C ARG A 79 -5.79 11.62 -1.10
N PHE A 80 -6.07 12.20 0.06
CA PHE A 80 -7.34 12.90 0.30
C PHE A 80 -7.33 14.28 -0.34
N VAL A 81 -8.53 14.80 -0.63
CA VAL A 81 -8.74 16.17 -1.04
C VAL A 81 -9.57 16.86 0.04
N ASP A 82 -9.08 17.98 0.56
CA ASP A 82 -9.86 18.83 1.46
C ASP A 82 -10.96 19.50 0.64
N THR A 83 -12.21 19.08 0.82
CA THR A 83 -13.34 19.58 0.02
C THR A 83 -13.67 21.05 0.28
N ARG A 84 -13.10 21.68 1.31
CA ARG A 84 -13.31 23.10 1.60
C ARG A 84 -12.36 24.01 0.82
N THR A 85 -11.15 23.52 0.54
CA THR A 85 -10.08 24.29 -0.12
C THR A 85 -9.67 23.70 -1.46
N TYR A 86 -10.15 22.49 -1.79
CA TYR A 86 -9.78 21.67 -2.93
C TYR A 86 -8.28 21.33 -3.02
N ARG A 87 -7.52 21.53 -1.93
CA ARG A 87 -6.11 21.11 -1.88
C ARG A 87 -6.01 19.62 -1.62
N VAL A 88 -4.94 19.03 -2.13
CA VAL A 88 -4.54 17.68 -1.77
C VAL A 88 -3.96 17.70 -0.35
N VAL A 89 -4.41 16.78 0.50
CA VAL A 89 -3.90 16.59 1.86
C VAL A 89 -2.60 15.79 1.79
N ASP A 90 -1.59 16.18 2.55
CA ASP A 90 -0.29 15.51 2.61
C ASP A 90 -0.28 14.24 3.47
N VAL A 91 -1.35 13.44 3.37
CA VAL A 91 -1.51 12.14 4.03
C VAL A 91 -1.95 11.13 2.99
N LEU A 92 -1.20 10.03 2.87
CA LEU A 92 -1.57 8.89 2.03
C LEU A 92 -2.55 7.98 2.76
N GLU A 93 -3.61 7.54 2.10
CA GLU A 93 -4.29 6.32 2.51
C GLU A 93 -3.57 5.11 1.93
N LEU A 94 -3.23 4.15 2.77
CA LEU A 94 -2.79 2.83 2.38
C LEU A 94 -3.98 1.88 2.54
N PRO A 95 -4.76 1.57 1.48
CA PRO A 95 -6.00 0.83 1.65
C PRO A 95 -5.76 -0.59 2.18
N MET A 96 -6.37 -0.90 3.31
CA MET A 96 -6.45 -2.25 3.84
C MET A 96 -7.26 -3.14 2.91
N ILE A 97 -6.80 -4.36 2.67
CA ILE A 97 -7.60 -5.36 1.94
C ILE A 97 -8.40 -6.22 2.91
N THR A 98 -7.71 -6.81 3.88
CA THR A 98 -8.31 -7.66 4.91
C THR A 98 -7.32 -7.89 6.05
N GLY A 99 -7.70 -8.68 7.06
CA GLY A 99 -6.83 -9.07 8.15
C GLY A 99 -7.29 -10.37 8.79
N ASP A 100 -6.49 -10.99 9.65
CA ASP A 100 -6.75 -12.31 10.23
C ASP A 100 -8.12 -12.51 10.88
N GLN A 101 -8.62 -11.52 11.60
CA GLN A 101 -9.96 -11.51 12.20
C GLN A 101 -11.14 -11.59 11.21
N VAL A 102 -10.88 -11.32 9.93
CA VAL A 102 -11.91 -11.07 8.92
C VAL A 102 -12.30 -12.35 8.15
N PRO A 103 -11.37 -13.13 7.56
CA PRO A 103 -11.70 -14.40 6.92
C PRO A 103 -11.71 -15.57 7.91
N LEU A 104 -10.96 -15.50 9.02
CA LEU A 104 -10.82 -16.61 9.97
C LEU A 104 -11.94 -16.60 11.04
N VAL A 105 -12.19 -17.76 11.67
CA VAL A 105 -13.14 -18.08 12.76
C VAL A 105 -14.43 -18.79 12.27
N ARG A 106 -15.14 -19.54 13.12
CA ARG A 106 -16.57 -19.85 12.89
C ARG A 106 -17.35 -18.53 12.74
N PRO A 107 -18.44 -18.44 11.96
CA PRO A 107 -19.23 -17.22 11.84
C PRO A 107 -19.54 -16.63 13.23
N ARG A 108 -18.85 -15.54 13.58
CA ARG A 108 -19.02 -14.88 14.87
C ARG A 108 -19.70 -13.55 14.63
N LEU A 109 -20.67 -13.28 15.50
CA LEU A 109 -21.25 -11.96 15.62
C LEU A 109 -20.28 -11.10 16.42
N TYR A 110 -19.54 -10.25 15.73
CA TYR A 110 -18.77 -9.21 16.38
C TYR A 110 -19.70 -8.08 16.78
N VAL A 111 -19.57 -7.64 18.02
CA VAL A 111 -20.26 -6.46 18.54
C VAL A 111 -19.21 -5.40 18.79
N VAL A 112 -19.20 -4.36 17.96
CA VAL A 112 -18.28 -3.23 18.15
C VAL A 112 -19.08 -2.03 18.62
N ALA A 113 -18.69 -1.50 19.78
CA ALA A 113 -19.16 -0.21 20.24
C ALA A 113 -18.47 0.87 19.40
N LEU A 114 -19.23 1.51 18.52
CA LEU A 114 -18.71 2.61 17.70
C LEU A 114 -18.63 3.91 18.52
N LYS A 115 -19.62 4.11 19.39
CA LYS A 115 -19.68 5.19 20.39
C LYS A 115 -20.56 4.76 21.57
N PRO A 116 -20.54 5.45 22.72
CA PRO A 116 -21.40 5.12 23.85
C PRO A 116 -22.87 4.97 23.40
N GLY A 117 -23.47 3.81 23.72
CA GLY A 117 -24.86 3.49 23.36
C GLY A 117 -25.10 3.08 21.90
N ALA A 118 -24.10 3.10 21.02
CA ALA A 118 -24.24 2.67 19.62
C ALA A 118 -23.29 1.51 19.31
N VAL A 119 -23.85 0.30 19.30
CA VAL A 119 -23.16 -0.92 18.90
C VAL A 119 -23.57 -1.31 17.49
N LYS A 120 -22.63 -1.77 16.68
CA LYS A 120 -22.92 -2.48 15.43
C LYS A 120 -22.56 -3.94 15.55
N LYS A 121 -23.37 -4.75 14.88
CA LYS A 121 -23.22 -6.20 14.84
C LYS A 121 -22.87 -6.61 13.42
N PHE A 122 -21.80 -7.34 13.24
CA PHE A 122 -21.41 -7.85 11.93
C PHE A 122 -20.92 -9.28 12.03
N ARG A 123 -21.17 -10.06 10.98
CA ARG A 123 -20.71 -11.44 10.85
C ARG A 123 -19.37 -11.43 10.14
N MET A 124 -18.38 -12.04 10.75
CA MET A 124 -17.05 -12.20 10.18
C MET A 124 -16.54 -13.62 10.43
N GLY A 125 -15.55 -13.99 9.64
CA GLY A 125 -15.02 -15.33 9.61
C GLY A 125 -15.84 -16.28 8.75
N GLY A 126 -15.50 -17.54 8.86
CA GLY A 126 -16.14 -18.69 8.24
C GLY A 126 -15.10 -19.68 7.75
N LEU A 127 -13.86 -19.22 7.51
CA LEU A 127 -12.83 -19.98 6.85
C LEU A 127 -11.81 -20.56 7.84
N THR A 128 -11.30 -21.73 7.48
CA THR A 128 -10.04 -22.28 7.98
C THR A 128 -8.86 -21.42 7.50
N GLU A 129 -7.68 -21.62 8.10
CA GLU A 129 -6.46 -20.92 7.64
C GLU A 129 -6.10 -21.32 6.21
N GLU A 130 -6.39 -22.55 5.80
CA GLU A 130 -6.15 -23.07 4.45
C GLU A 130 -7.13 -22.46 3.42
N GLU A 131 -8.42 -22.36 3.73
CA GLU A 131 -9.40 -21.71 2.85
C GLU A 131 -9.15 -20.20 2.73
N ALA A 132 -8.80 -19.54 3.83
CA ALA A 132 -8.42 -18.13 3.81
C ALA A 132 -7.13 -17.91 3.00
N PHE A 133 -6.19 -18.87 3.02
CA PHE A 133 -5.01 -18.82 2.20
C PHE A 133 -5.34 -18.92 0.72
N GLU A 134 -6.17 -19.86 0.27
CA GLU A 134 -6.54 -19.95 -1.15
C GLU A 134 -7.19 -18.67 -1.67
N LEU A 135 -8.08 -18.06 -0.88
CA LEU A 135 -8.66 -16.75 -1.21
C LEU A 135 -7.60 -15.66 -1.37
N LEU A 136 -6.67 -15.55 -0.41
CA LEU A 136 -5.60 -14.54 -0.46
C LEU A 136 -4.56 -14.84 -1.54
N ARG A 137 -4.35 -16.12 -1.87
CA ARG A 137 -3.45 -16.59 -2.93
C ARG A 137 -3.96 -16.09 -4.28
N GLU A 138 -5.24 -16.30 -4.57
CA GLU A 138 -5.87 -15.80 -5.80
C GLU A 138 -5.80 -14.27 -5.90
N MET A 139 -6.06 -13.56 -4.80
CA MET A 139 -5.92 -12.10 -4.78
C MET A 139 -4.47 -11.65 -5.04
N LEU A 140 -3.48 -12.38 -4.53
CA LEU A 140 -2.07 -12.07 -4.76
C LEU A 140 -1.68 -12.32 -6.22
N ASP A 141 -2.11 -13.44 -6.79
CA ASP A 141 -1.89 -13.76 -8.21
C ASP A 141 -2.48 -12.68 -9.12
N ASP A 142 -3.69 -12.22 -8.82
CA ASP A 142 -4.36 -11.15 -9.54
C ASP A 142 -3.67 -9.79 -9.34
N SER A 143 -3.18 -9.52 -8.12
CA SER A 143 -2.42 -8.29 -7.84
C SER A 143 -1.11 -8.25 -8.63
N VAL A 144 -0.44 -9.38 -8.81
CA VAL A 144 0.82 -9.48 -9.57
C VAL A 144 0.58 -9.44 -11.08
N SER A 145 -0.42 -10.18 -11.57
CA SER A 145 -0.59 -10.43 -13.00
C SER A 145 -1.51 -9.43 -13.70
N LYS A 146 -2.54 -8.92 -13.02
CA LYS A 146 -3.62 -8.12 -13.63
C LYS A 146 -3.65 -6.69 -13.11
N TYR A 147 -3.70 -6.50 -11.80
CA TYR A 147 -4.05 -5.20 -11.21
C TYR A 147 -2.85 -4.34 -10.80
N HIS A 148 -1.68 -4.95 -10.58
CA HIS A 148 -0.45 -4.27 -10.13
C HIS A 148 -0.67 -3.46 -8.85
N THR A 149 -1.31 -4.08 -7.85
CA THR A 149 -1.74 -3.50 -6.57
C THR A 149 -0.95 -4.05 -5.38
N ALA A 150 -1.03 -3.37 -4.23
CA ALA A 150 -0.51 -3.89 -2.97
C ALA A 150 -1.62 -4.60 -2.18
N LEU A 151 -1.28 -5.72 -1.54
CA LEU A 151 -2.16 -6.38 -0.57
C LEU A 151 -1.77 -6.00 0.85
N CYS A 152 -2.42 -4.98 1.41
CA CYS A 152 -2.24 -4.60 2.80
C CYS A 152 -3.05 -5.53 3.71
N LEU A 153 -2.35 -6.42 4.43
CA LEU A 153 -2.93 -7.42 5.33
C LEU A 153 -2.61 -7.10 6.79
N TYR A 154 -3.61 -7.19 7.66
CA TYR A 154 -3.46 -6.93 9.09
C TYR A 154 -3.55 -8.19 9.93
N PHE A 155 -2.55 -8.40 10.78
CA PHE A 155 -2.53 -9.51 11.73
C PHE A 155 -2.43 -8.98 13.16
N HIS A 156 -3.17 -9.58 14.07
CA HIS A 156 -3.12 -9.22 15.48
C HIS A 156 -2.14 -10.15 16.20
N PRO A 157 -1.22 -9.61 17.03
CA PRO A 157 -0.27 -10.43 17.78
C PRO A 157 -0.93 -11.53 18.62
N ILE A 158 -2.13 -11.27 19.16
CA ILE A 158 -2.88 -12.26 19.95
C ILE A 158 -3.29 -13.50 19.13
N TYR A 159 -3.68 -13.34 17.86
CA TYR A 159 -4.09 -14.45 16.99
C TYR A 159 -2.88 -15.17 16.37
N LEU A 160 -1.76 -14.47 16.19
CA LEU A 160 -0.49 -15.09 15.79
C LEU A 160 0.13 -15.94 16.93
N ALA A 161 -0.08 -15.54 18.18
CA ALA A 161 0.49 -16.22 19.34
C ALA A 161 -0.45 -17.28 19.96
N SER A 162 -1.74 -17.23 19.66
CA SER A 162 -2.79 -18.03 20.32
C SER A 162 -2.53 -19.53 20.27
N ARG A 163 -2.10 -20.07 19.12
CA ARG A 163 -1.77 -21.49 18.96
C ARG A 163 -0.62 -21.91 19.88
N ARG A 164 0.45 -21.13 19.91
CA ARG A 164 1.66 -21.42 20.71
C ARG A 164 1.40 -21.30 22.20
N LEU A 165 0.60 -20.30 22.59
CA LEU A 165 0.27 -20.01 23.99
C LEU A 165 -0.99 -20.74 24.48
N ASN A 166 -1.63 -21.53 23.61
CA ASN A 166 -2.87 -22.25 23.88
C ASN A 166 -3.98 -21.37 24.50
N ILE A 167 -4.20 -20.18 23.94
CA ILE A 167 -5.15 -19.20 24.49
C ILE A 167 -6.59 -19.67 24.23
N PRO A 168 -7.40 -19.98 25.27
CA PRO A 168 -8.75 -20.50 25.07
C PRO A 168 -9.68 -19.49 24.39
N GLY A 169 -10.50 -19.96 23.45
CA GLY A 169 -11.55 -19.15 22.80
C GLY A 169 -11.06 -18.16 21.73
N VAL A 170 -9.76 -18.11 21.50
CA VAL A 170 -9.08 -17.25 20.51
C VAL A 170 -8.74 -18.07 19.27
N HIS A 171 -8.93 -17.51 18.07
CA HIS A 171 -8.58 -18.19 16.82
C HIS A 171 -7.09 -18.09 16.54
N ASN A 172 -6.58 -18.95 15.65
CA ASN A 172 -5.19 -18.98 15.23
C ASN A 172 -5.07 -18.37 13.83
N SER A 173 -4.02 -17.58 13.59
CA SER A 173 -3.70 -17.02 12.27
C SER A 173 -2.23 -17.20 11.86
N ASP A 174 -1.46 -17.95 12.65
CA ASP A 174 -0.03 -18.14 12.47
C ASP A 174 0.34 -18.96 11.23
N ARG A 175 -0.49 -19.95 10.87
CA ARG A 175 -0.27 -20.74 9.66
C ARG A 175 -0.64 -19.94 8.43
N LEU A 176 -1.77 -19.23 8.45
CA LEU A 176 -2.18 -18.35 7.36
C LEU A 176 -1.07 -17.35 7.04
N PHE A 177 -0.57 -16.65 8.07
CA PHE A 177 0.52 -15.69 7.93
C PHE A 177 1.75 -16.32 7.27
N ARG A 178 2.16 -17.52 7.72
CA ARG A 178 3.31 -18.22 7.14
C ARG A 178 3.07 -18.62 5.69
N MET A 179 1.90 -19.15 5.36
CA MET A 179 1.56 -19.59 4.01
C MET A 179 1.61 -18.42 3.02
N ILE A 180 0.93 -17.31 3.34
CA ILE A 180 0.86 -16.16 2.42
C ILE A 180 2.22 -15.48 2.25
N VAL A 181 3.02 -15.33 3.32
CA VAL A 181 4.37 -14.76 3.23
C VAL A 181 5.31 -15.66 2.44
N THR A 182 5.23 -16.99 2.64
CA THR A 182 6.06 -17.94 1.89
C THR A 182 5.69 -17.93 0.41
N TYR A 183 4.39 -17.88 0.10
CA TYR A 183 3.91 -17.83 -1.27
C TYR A 183 4.33 -16.53 -1.97
N ALA A 184 4.16 -15.37 -1.32
CA ALA A 184 4.63 -14.09 -1.84
C ALA A 184 6.13 -14.11 -2.18
N LYS A 185 6.96 -14.68 -1.30
CA LYS A 185 8.40 -14.87 -1.57
C LYS A 185 8.66 -15.77 -2.77
N SER A 186 7.90 -16.85 -2.95
CA SER A 186 8.06 -17.76 -4.09
C SER A 186 7.74 -17.09 -5.44
N LEU A 187 6.87 -16.08 -5.43
CA LEU A 187 6.56 -15.25 -6.59
C LEU A 187 7.57 -14.09 -6.80
N GLY A 188 8.56 -13.93 -5.91
CA GLY A 188 9.47 -12.79 -5.93
C GLY A 188 8.81 -11.46 -5.54
N VAL A 189 7.65 -11.50 -4.87
CA VAL A 189 6.94 -10.31 -4.40
C VAL A 189 7.58 -9.83 -3.09
N GLY A 190 7.88 -8.53 -3.02
CA GLY A 190 8.42 -7.90 -1.83
C GLY A 190 7.40 -7.86 -0.69
N VAL A 191 7.80 -8.31 0.49
CA VAL A 191 7.05 -8.09 1.73
C VAL A 191 7.65 -6.88 2.44
N MET A 192 6.85 -5.85 2.64
CA MET A 192 7.29 -4.56 3.18
C MET A 192 6.39 -4.09 4.32
N SER A 193 6.93 -3.25 5.18
CA SER A 193 6.15 -2.50 6.16
C SER A 193 5.33 -1.39 5.50
N ALA A 194 4.28 -0.92 6.18
CA ALA A 194 3.51 0.22 5.73
C ALA A 194 4.38 1.49 5.54
N ASN A 195 5.38 1.68 6.40
CA ASN A 195 6.29 2.82 6.25
C ASN A 195 7.17 2.72 5.00
N GLN A 196 7.74 1.54 4.71
CA GLN A 196 8.51 1.34 3.47
C GLN A 196 7.65 1.57 2.22
N TRP A 197 6.36 1.21 2.27
CA TRP A 197 5.43 1.48 1.17
C TRP A 197 5.12 2.97 1.03
N ASN A 198 4.90 3.68 2.13
CA ASN A 198 4.75 5.13 2.16
C ASN A 198 5.99 5.85 1.59
N GLU A 199 7.20 5.46 2.01
CA GLU A 199 8.46 6.02 1.51
C GLU A 199 8.62 5.78 0.01
N PHE A 200 8.40 4.55 -0.45
CA PHE A 200 8.42 4.23 -1.88
C PHE A 200 7.44 5.11 -2.67
N TRP A 201 6.20 5.23 -2.20
CA TRP A 201 5.18 5.98 -2.91
C TRP A 201 5.48 7.47 -2.97
N ARG A 202 5.95 8.06 -1.87
CA ARG A 202 6.37 9.47 -1.82
C ARG A 202 7.58 9.73 -2.70
N ASN A 203 8.56 8.83 -2.71
CA ASN A 203 9.72 8.92 -3.61
C ASN A 203 9.28 8.86 -5.08
N ARG A 204 8.34 7.97 -5.41
CA ARG A 204 7.74 7.88 -6.75
C ARG A 204 7.03 9.18 -7.15
N GLU A 205 6.24 9.79 -6.26
CA GLU A 205 5.54 11.07 -6.52
C GLU A 205 6.50 12.26 -6.62
N ALA A 206 7.63 12.23 -5.92
CA ALA A 206 8.64 13.28 -5.97
C ALA A 206 9.49 13.26 -7.26
N VAL A 207 9.41 12.17 -8.03
CA VAL A 207 10.13 12.00 -9.29
C VAL A 207 9.24 12.39 -10.48
N THR A 208 9.79 13.21 -11.37
CA THR A 208 9.13 13.68 -12.58
C THR A 208 9.94 13.30 -13.82
N ILE A 209 9.22 13.06 -14.92
CA ILE A 209 9.79 12.84 -16.25
C ILE A 209 9.45 14.07 -17.09
N GLU A 210 10.48 14.71 -17.64
CA GLU A 210 10.42 15.94 -18.41
C GLU A 210 11.16 15.77 -19.75
N ASP A 211 11.05 16.75 -20.65
CA ASP A 211 11.78 16.80 -21.93
C ASP A 211 11.68 15.52 -22.78
N LEU A 212 10.53 14.85 -22.73
CA LEU A 212 10.28 13.61 -23.46
C LEU A 212 10.34 13.83 -24.98
N SER A 213 11.25 13.14 -25.65
CA SER A 213 11.43 13.18 -27.10
C SER A 213 11.52 11.77 -27.68
N TRP A 214 10.68 11.47 -28.66
CA TRP A 214 10.76 10.27 -29.47
C TRP A 214 11.13 10.64 -30.90
N ARG A 215 12.24 10.09 -31.39
CA ARG A 215 12.77 10.27 -32.74
C ARG A 215 12.77 8.92 -33.46
N PRO A 216 11.66 8.54 -34.12
CA PRO A 216 11.51 7.22 -34.74
C PRO A 216 12.56 6.96 -35.83
N GLU A 217 12.96 7.98 -36.57
CA GLU A 217 13.97 7.92 -37.62
C GLU A 217 15.36 7.56 -37.09
N LEU A 218 15.64 7.90 -35.82
CA LEU A 218 16.86 7.52 -35.12
C LEU A 218 16.68 6.31 -34.20
N GLY A 219 15.45 5.78 -34.09
CA GLY A 219 15.10 4.78 -33.09
C GLY A 219 15.48 5.22 -31.68
N LYS A 220 15.25 6.48 -31.31
CA LYS A 220 15.73 7.06 -30.04
C LYS A 220 14.62 7.68 -29.22
N LEU A 221 14.47 7.19 -27.99
CA LEU A 221 13.66 7.82 -26.93
C LEU A 221 14.62 8.51 -25.96
N SER A 222 14.36 9.75 -25.59
CA SER A 222 15.12 10.46 -24.56
C SER A 222 14.21 11.25 -23.65
N PHE A 223 14.56 11.36 -22.38
CA PHE A 223 13.84 12.18 -21.41
C PHE A 223 14.75 12.55 -20.23
N THR A 224 14.36 13.59 -19.50
CA THR A 224 15.01 14.04 -18.27
C THR A 224 14.24 13.51 -17.07
N VAL A 225 14.95 12.97 -16.07
CA VAL A 225 14.37 12.55 -14.79
C VAL A 225 14.84 13.51 -13.70
N ARG A 226 13.90 14.04 -12.92
CA ARG A 226 14.16 14.95 -11.79
C ARG A 226 13.55 14.45 -10.51
N CYS A 227 14.21 14.72 -9.39
CA CYS A 227 13.67 14.50 -8.05
C CYS A 227 13.75 15.81 -7.25
N ALA A 228 12.60 16.41 -6.93
CA ALA A 228 12.56 17.68 -6.21
C ALA A 228 13.18 17.60 -4.80
N ALA A 229 13.03 16.45 -4.14
CA ALA A 229 13.61 16.19 -2.81
C ALA A 229 15.13 15.97 -2.84
N GLY A 230 15.73 15.80 -4.02
CA GLY A 230 17.18 15.72 -4.19
C GLY A 230 17.81 14.35 -3.94
N GLY A 231 16.99 13.29 -3.91
CA GLY A 231 17.45 11.91 -3.76
C GLY A 231 16.30 10.91 -3.76
N ALA A 232 16.17 10.12 -4.82
CA ALA A 232 15.23 9.00 -4.88
C ALA A 232 15.80 7.87 -5.74
N GLU A 233 15.62 6.63 -5.28
CA GLU A 233 15.83 5.45 -6.11
C GLU A 233 14.50 5.05 -6.75
N VAL A 234 14.45 5.01 -8.08
CA VAL A 234 13.25 4.66 -8.84
C VAL A 234 13.53 3.60 -9.88
N THR A 235 12.53 2.76 -10.14
CA THR A 235 12.54 1.88 -11.31
C THR A 235 11.83 2.57 -12.47
N LEU A 236 12.54 2.77 -13.57
CA LEU A 236 11.96 3.26 -14.81
C LEU A 236 11.63 2.08 -15.72
N LEU A 237 10.43 2.10 -16.30
CA LEU A 237 9.99 1.12 -17.28
C LEU A 237 10.17 1.69 -18.68
N ILE A 238 11.20 1.24 -19.38
CA ILE A 238 11.47 1.66 -20.75
C ILE A 238 10.70 0.74 -21.71
N PRO A 239 9.78 1.25 -22.54
CA PRO A 239 8.97 0.40 -23.40
C PRO A 239 9.84 -0.36 -24.40
N LYS A 240 9.53 -1.62 -24.68
CA LYS A 240 10.17 -2.39 -25.75
C LYS A 240 9.37 -2.26 -27.03
N LEU A 241 10.04 -2.11 -28.18
CA LEU A 241 9.37 -2.18 -29.47
C LEU A 241 9.00 -3.63 -29.78
N ARG A 242 7.79 -3.85 -30.28
CA ARG A 242 7.27 -5.19 -30.55
C ARG A 242 8.20 -5.95 -31.51
N SER A 243 8.50 -7.20 -31.17
CA SER A 243 9.34 -8.10 -31.97
C SER A 243 10.78 -7.60 -32.20
N LYS A 244 11.27 -6.68 -31.36
CA LYS A 244 12.67 -6.21 -31.35
C LYS A 244 13.34 -6.61 -30.03
N PRO A 245 14.67 -6.73 -29.99
CA PRO A 245 15.41 -6.78 -28.73
C PRO A 245 15.11 -5.57 -27.85
N GLY A 246 15.37 -5.67 -26.54
CA GLY A 246 15.29 -4.52 -25.64
C GLY A 246 16.23 -3.39 -26.07
N PRO A 247 15.86 -2.11 -25.85
CA PRO A 247 16.73 -0.99 -26.19
C PRO A 247 18.02 -1.02 -25.38
N LEU A 248 19.10 -0.48 -25.96
CA LEU A 248 20.27 -0.07 -25.19
C LEU A 248 19.89 1.17 -24.39
N VAL A 249 19.93 1.09 -23.06
CA VAL A 249 19.60 2.22 -22.18
C VAL A 249 20.87 2.88 -21.66
N LEU A 250 20.94 4.20 -21.81
CA LEU A 250 22.00 5.06 -21.28
C LEU A 250 21.40 5.97 -20.21
N VAL A 251 22.02 5.99 -19.03
CA VAL A 251 21.66 6.86 -17.91
C VAL A 251 22.83 7.79 -17.66
N GLY A 252 22.64 9.09 -17.91
CA GLY A 252 23.74 10.07 -17.88
C GLY A 252 24.87 9.72 -18.85
N GLY A 253 24.55 9.10 -20.00
CA GLY A 253 25.52 8.63 -21.00
C GLY A 253 26.20 7.29 -20.67
N THR A 254 25.94 6.70 -19.49
CA THR A 254 26.50 5.39 -19.11
C THR A 254 25.53 4.27 -19.45
N ARG A 255 26.02 3.20 -20.08
CA ARG A 255 25.20 2.01 -20.33
C ARG A 255 24.69 1.42 -19.02
N THR A 256 23.39 1.21 -18.93
CA THR A 256 22.73 0.64 -17.75
C THR A 256 22.08 -0.68 -18.14
N GLU A 257 22.38 -1.72 -17.36
CA GLU A 257 21.71 -3.01 -17.51
C GLU A 257 20.28 -2.92 -17.01
N GLY A 258 19.38 -3.56 -17.75
CA GLY A 258 17.98 -3.63 -17.38
C GLY A 258 17.47 -5.06 -17.42
N ARG A 259 16.40 -5.30 -16.68
CA ARG A 259 15.70 -6.58 -16.64
C ARG A 259 14.45 -6.49 -17.52
N GLU A 260 14.29 -7.42 -18.44
CA GLU A 260 13.04 -7.52 -19.18
C GLU A 260 11.88 -7.90 -18.25
N MET A 261 10.75 -7.23 -18.39
CA MET A 261 9.54 -7.58 -17.66
C MET A 261 8.28 -7.25 -18.47
N LYS A 262 7.18 -7.89 -18.10
CA LYS A 262 5.87 -7.66 -18.70
C LYS A 262 4.94 -6.99 -17.68
N VAL A 263 4.38 -5.84 -18.04
CA VAL A 263 3.41 -5.10 -17.22
C VAL A 263 2.18 -4.82 -18.07
N LEU A 264 0.99 -5.20 -17.58
CA LEU A 264 -0.28 -4.97 -18.27
C LEU A 264 -0.31 -5.40 -19.75
N GLY A 265 0.37 -6.51 -20.07
CA GLY A 265 0.43 -7.03 -21.45
C GLY A 265 1.56 -6.46 -22.31
N TRP A 266 2.25 -5.42 -21.85
CA TRP A 266 3.34 -4.76 -22.58
C TRP A 266 4.71 -5.17 -22.04
N GLU A 267 5.70 -5.23 -22.94
CA GLU A 267 7.08 -5.57 -22.60
C GLU A 267 7.89 -4.30 -22.33
N TYR A 268 8.71 -4.35 -21.28
CA TYR A 268 9.57 -3.26 -20.85
C TYR A 268 10.96 -3.78 -20.51
N VAL A 269 11.94 -2.88 -20.59
CA VAL A 269 13.23 -3.03 -19.90
C VAL A 269 13.16 -2.15 -18.65
N ALA A 270 13.18 -2.79 -17.48
CA ALA A 270 13.20 -2.11 -16.20
C ALA A 270 14.64 -1.80 -15.80
N ILE A 271 14.92 -0.53 -15.49
CA ILE A 271 16.21 -0.06 -14.97
C ILE A 271 16.00 0.65 -13.64
N ASN A 272 16.95 0.49 -12.71
CA ASN A 272 16.97 1.26 -11.48
C ASN A 272 17.85 2.49 -11.66
N VAL A 273 17.36 3.65 -11.24
CA VAL A 273 18.05 4.94 -11.36
C VAL A 273 18.00 5.65 -10.02
N TYR A 274 19.16 6.11 -9.57
CA TYR A 274 19.25 7.06 -8.47
C TYR A 274 19.21 8.49 -9.04
N VAL A 275 18.20 9.26 -8.64
CA VAL A 275 17.98 10.63 -9.06
C VAL A 275 18.35 11.56 -7.90
N GLY A 276 19.53 12.17 -7.99
CA GLY A 276 19.98 13.16 -7.01
C GLY A 276 19.37 14.55 -7.25
N ARG A 277 20.02 15.58 -6.69
CA ARG A 277 19.62 16.99 -6.91
C ARG A 277 19.76 17.45 -8.36
N LYS A 278 20.70 16.87 -9.11
CA LYS A 278 20.88 17.18 -10.53
C LYS A 278 19.96 16.28 -11.35
N PRO A 279 19.24 16.83 -12.33
CA PRO A 279 18.51 16.03 -13.31
C PRO A 279 19.42 15.06 -14.01
N ILE A 280 18.89 13.89 -14.38
CA ILE A 280 19.60 12.90 -15.16
C ILE A 280 18.89 12.65 -16.49
N ILE A 281 19.66 12.59 -17.57
CA ILE A 281 19.14 12.28 -18.89
C ILE A 281 19.14 10.77 -19.06
N VAL A 282 18.02 10.23 -19.54
CA VAL A 282 17.87 8.82 -19.91
C VAL A 282 17.63 8.76 -21.41
N GLU A 283 18.37 7.88 -22.08
CA GLU A 283 18.26 7.64 -23.51
C GLU A 283 18.09 6.15 -23.76
N ALA A 284 17.08 5.77 -24.56
CA ALA A 284 16.85 4.41 -25.00
C ALA A 284 16.99 4.34 -26.53
N LEU A 285 17.95 3.53 -26.97
CA LEU A 285 18.30 3.34 -28.37
C LEU A 285 17.78 1.98 -28.84
N TYR A 286 16.86 2.02 -29.80
CA TYR A 286 16.21 0.85 -30.40
C TYR A 286 16.89 0.39 -31.70
N GLY A 287 17.95 1.10 -32.11
CA GLY A 287 18.77 0.80 -33.27
C GLY A 287 19.81 -0.28 -32.97
N GLY A 288 19.38 -1.53 -33.12
CA GLY A 288 20.18 -2.75 -33.31
C GLY A 288 19.51 -3.61 -34.37
#